data_AF-A0A0W0ZKD9-F1
#
_entry.id   AF-A0A0W0ZKD9-F1
#
_cell.length_a   1.000
_cell.length_b   1.000
_cell.length_c   1.000
_cell.angle_alpha   90.00
_cell.angle_beta   90.00
_cell.angle_gamma   90.00
#
_symmetry.space_group_name_H-M   'P 1'
#
loop_
_entity.id
_entity.type
_entity.pdbx_description
1 polymer ?
#
loop_
_entity_poly.entity_id
_entity_poly.type
_entity_poly.pdbx_seq_one_letter_code
_entity_poly.pdbx_strand_id
1 'polypeptide(L)'
;MIFVVIGGASGSGKTGLSQHLLTKLKQAGTSAQILNMDDYYREIPVGVDIAEFRKKTNFDTPDMLHLDLLKQHIVALHEGLSITKPIFDFKTNKRIGEETVHPSDVIILEGIFAQYFYKHYWSSELPVVTANVATDNYLDIIERRIKRDMKERERKREESTAQEQKNVGPGFLKYTASSSMGADVFVINENRDGADGQNLILDAAADEIIVEVEQKLAAQQVGSLEDKKPSPNAQELIAKSHLIAGTLFQPRRFEGHFSGVFGDFKGKYVREFSVREAEEITAPFKP
;
A
#
# COMPACT_ATOMS: atom_id res chain seq x y z
N MET A 1 6.80 -21.45 -5.34
CA MET A 1 6.35 -20.05 -5.49
C MET A 1 5.75 -19.57 -4.18
N ILE A 2 6.08 -18.35 -3.77
CA ILE A 2 5.45 -17.62 -2.66
C ILE A 2 5.13 -16.18 -3.11
N PHE A 3 4.08 -15.60 -2.56
CA PHE A 3 3.72 -14.21 -2.84
C PHE A 3 4.20 -13.28 -1.71
N VAL A 4 4.62 -12.07 -2.08
CA VAL A 4 4.85 -10.98 -1.13
C VAL A 4 3.86 -9.88 -1.45
N VAL A 5 2.96 -9.58 -0.51
CA VAL A 5 1.94 -8.53 -0.67
C VAL A 5 2.36 -7.28 0.08
N ILE A 6 2.70 -6.23 -0.66
CA ILE A 6 3.18 -4.94 -0.12
C ILE A 6 2.09 -3.88 -0.21
N GLY A 7 1.53 -3.49 0.94
CA GLY A 7 0.51 -2.45 1.08
C GLY A 7 1.02 -1.18 1.76
N GLY A 8 0.17 -0.15 1.83
CA GLY A 8 0.52 1.16 2.39
C GLY A 8 -0.01 2.34 1.56
N ALA A 9 -0.04 3.52 2.17
CA ALA A 9 -0.58 4.74 1.56
C ALA A 9 0.10 5.13 0.24
N SER A 10 -0.57 5.89 -0.63
CA SER A 10 0.09 6.49 -1.79
C SER A 10 1.24 7.39 -1.32
N GLY A 11 2.41 7.29 -1.95
CA GLY A 11 3.60 8.05 -1.55
C GLY A 11 4.38 7.49 -0.36
N SER A 12 3.97 6.35 0.23
CA SER A 12 4.67 5.74 1.37
C SER A 12 5.99 5.04 1.03
N GLY A 13 6.27 4.78 -0.25
CA GLY A 13 7.52 4.13 -0.68
C GLY A 13 7.41 2.64 -1.04
N LYS A 14 6.21 2.08 -1.16
CA LYS A 14 5.97 0.68 -1.58
C LYS A 14 6.72 0.26 -2.85
N THR A 15 6.65 1.07 -3.90
CA THR A 15 7.32 0.79 -5.17
C THR A 15 8.84 0.75 -5.00
N GLY A 16 9.39 1.66 -4.17
CA GLY A 16 10.81 1.63 -3.80
C GLY A 16 11.17 0.34 -3.07
N LEU A 17 10.44 0.00 -2.00
CA LEU A 17 10.64 -1.26 -1.27
C LEU A 17 10.56 -2.49 -2.17
N SER A 18 9.56 -2.54 -3.06
CA SER A 18 9.36 -3.64 -4.01
C SER A 18 10.56 -3.79 -4.95
N GLN A 19 11.14 -2.68 -5.41
CA GLN A 19 12.31 -2.68 -6.28
C GLN A 19 13.60 -3.12 -5.56
N HIS A 20 13.79 -2.71 -4.31
CA HIS A 20 14.90 -3.17 -3.47
C HIS A 20 14.79 -4.66 -3.19
N LEU A 21 13.61 -5.14 -2.80
CA LEU A 21 13.31 -6.56 -2.60
C LEU A 21 13.57 -7.38 -3.86
N LEU A 22 13.05 -6.94 -5.02
CA LEU A 22 13.30 -7.58 -6.32
C LEU A 22 14.79 -7.70 -6.62
N THR A 23 15.55 -6.63 -6.38
CA THR A 23 17.00 -6.59 -6.64
C THR A 23 17.74 -7.59 -5.77
N LYS A 24 17.47 -7.60 -4.46
CA LYS A 24 18.11 -8.51 -3.50
C LYS A 24 17.79 -9.97 -3.78
N LEU A 25 16.52 -10.30 -4.06
CA LEU A 25 16.12 -11.66 -4.43
C LEU A 25 16.86 -12.17 -5.67
N LYS A 26 16.95 -11.33 -6.72
CA LYS A 26 17.70 -11.67 -7.94
C LYS A 26 19.20 -11.83 -7.70
N GLN A 27 19.80 -11.00 -6.86
CA GLN A 27 21.21 -11.12 -6.47
C GLN A 27 21.48 -12.43 -5.70
N ALA A 28 20.52 -12.89 -4.91
CA ALA A 28 20.55 -14.19 -4.22
C ALA A 28 20.22 -15.38 -5.15
N GLY A 29 20.00 -15.15 -6.45
CA GLY A 29 19.66 -16.21 -7.41
C GLY A 29 18.20 -16.69 -7.36
N THR A 30 17.33 -15.99 -6.64
CA THR A 30 15.89 -16.31 -6.58
C THR A 30 15.14 -15.59 -7.70
N SER A 31 14.36 -16.31 -8.50
CA SER A 31 13.57 -15.69 -9.56
C SER A 31 12.41 -14.90 -8.97
N ALA A 32 12.26 -13.64 -9.36
CA ALA A 32 11.23 -12.76 -8.81
C ALA A 32 10.71 -11.75 -9.83
N GLN A 33 9.43 -11.39 -9.70
CA GLN A 33 8.76 -10.38 -10.52
C GLN A 33 7.79 -9.52 -9.68
N ILE A 34 7.59 -8.27 -10.09
CA ILE A 34 6.64 -7.35 -9.47
C ILE A 34 5.33 -7.37 -10.28
N LEU A 35 4.22 -7.56 -9.58
CA LEU A 35 2.88 -7.39 -10.09
C LEU A 35 2.33 -6.07 -9.55
N ASN A 36 2.39 -5.01 -10.35
CA ASN A 36 1.87 -3.71 -9.96
C ASN A 36 0.33 -3.71 -10.04
N MET A 37 -0.32 -3.50 -8.90
CA MET A 37 -1.78 -3.52 -8.82
C MET A 37 -2.42 -2.30 -9.48
N ASP A 38 -1.68 -1.20 -9.66
CA ASP A 38 -2.16 -0.01 -10.38
C ASP A 38 -2.46 -0.32 -11.86
N ASP A 39 -1.88 -1.38 -12.45
CA ASP A 39 -2.19 -1.77 -13.82
C ASP A 39 -3.64 -2.28 -13.98
N TYR A 40 -4.28 -2.67 -12.88
CA TYR A 40 -5.64 -3.21 -12.88
C TYR A 40 -6.73 -2.15 -12.73
N TYR A 41 -6.39 -0.86 -12.77
CA TYR A 41 -7.38 0.22 -12.80
C TYR A 41 -8.32 0.10 -14.01
N ARG A 42 -9.59 0.48 -13.78
CA ARG A 42 -10.59 0.63 -14.84
C ARG A 42 -10.25 1.84 -15.71
N GLU A 43 -10.44 1.67 -17.01
CA GLU A 43 -10.23 2.74 -17.98
C GLU A 43 -11.38 3.75 -17.98
N ILE A 44 -11.08 4.96 -18.46
CA ILE A 44 -12.09 5.94 -18.80
C ILE A 44 -13.08 5.36 -19.83
N PRO A 45 -14.41 5.52 -19.63
CA PRO A 45 -15.39 5.05 -20.61
C PRO A 45 -15.24 5.77 -21.96
N VAL A 46 -15.60 5.06 -23.04
CA VAL A 46 -15.54 5.60 -24.41
C VAL A 46 -16.40 6.86 -24.54
N GLY A 47 -15.83 7.91 -25.14
CA GLY A 47 -16.53 9.17 -25.40
C GLY A 47 -16.60 10.13 -24.21
N VAL A 48 -16.01 9.79 -23.06
CA VAL A 48 -15.96 10.67 -21.88
C VAL A 48 -14.71 11.56 -21.93
N ASP A 49 -14.88 12.85 -21.61
CA ASP A 49 -13.76 13.78 -21.45
C ASP A 49 -12.91 13.43 -20.21
N ILE A 50 -11.59 13.45 -20.36
CA ILE A 50 -10.67 13.03 -19.30
C ILE A 50 -10.70 13.97 -18.08
N ALA A 51 -10.86 15.28 -18.29
CA ALA A 51 -10.91 16.23 -17.20
C ALA A 51 -12.23 16.08 -16.41
N GLU A 52 -13.35 15.85 -17.11
CA GLU A 52 -14.63 15.55 -16.48
C GLU A 52 -14.59 14.23 -15.71
N PHE A 53 -14.07 13.16 -16.32
CA PHE A 53 -13.94 11.85 -15.69
C PHE A 53 -13.14 11.92 -14.40
N ARG A 54 -11.99 12.60 -14.42
CA ARG A 54 -11.13 12.77 -13.23
C ARG A 54 -11.82 13.55 -12.11
N LYS A 55 -12.64 14.55 -12.44
CA LYS A 55 -13.36 15.36 -11.44
C LYS A 55 -14.47 14.58 -10.74
N LYS A 56 -15.12 13.66 -11.46
CA LYS A 56 -16.29 12.91 -10.98
C LYS A 56 -15.95 11.54 -10.38
N THR A 57 -14.79 10.99 -10.70
CA THR A 57 -14.42 9.62 -10.32
C THR A 57 -13.57 9.59 -9.05
N ASN A 58 -13.93 8.72 -8.12
CA ASN A 58 -13.10 8.41 -6.96
C ASN A 58 -12.25 7.17 -7.23
N PHE A 59 -11.00 7.38 -7.62
CA PHE A 59 -10.01 6.32 -7.87
C PHE A 59 -9.60 5.58 -6.59
N ASP A 60 -9.81 6.18 -5.43
CA ASP A 60 -9.38 5.66 -4.14
C ASP A 60 -10.44 4.72 -3.52
N THR A 61 -10.99 3.84 -4.37
CA THR A 61 -11.94 2.77 -3.99
C THR A 61 -11.57 1.45 -4.67
N PRO A 62 -11.74 0.28 -4.00
CA PRO A 62 -11.45 -1.03 -4.59
C PRO A 62 -12.23 -1.32 -5.87
N ASP A 63 -13.45 -0.78 -6.00
CA ASP A 63 -14.31 -0.95 -7.18
C ASP A 63 -13.70 -0.38 -8.46
N MET A 64 -12.73 0.54 -8.35
CA MET A 64 -12.00 1.08 -9.49
C MET A 64 -10.95 0.13 -10.06
N LEU A 65 -10.75 -1.05 -9.47
CA LEU A 65 -9.84 -2.07 -9.96
C LEU A 65 -10.60 -3.31 -10.45
N HIS A 66 -10.02 -4.01 -11.42
CA HIS A 66 -10.44 -5.33 -11.85
C HIS A 66 -9.88 -6.41 -10.90
N LEU A 67 -10.33 -6.43 -9.64
CA LEU A 67 -9.81 -7.34 -8.62
C LEU A 67 -10.06 -8.82 -8.94
N ASP A 68 -11.17 -9.15 -9.62
CA ASP A 68 -11.41 -10.53 -10.07
C ASP A 68 -10.38 -10.99 -11.11
N LEU A 69 -9.98 -10.09 -12.02
CA LEU A 69 -8.92 -10.38 -12.99
C LEU A 69 -7.58 -10.57 -12.29
N LEU A 70 -7.25 -9.71 -11.33
CA LEU A 70 -6.04 -9.86 -10.51
C LEU A 70 -6.02 -11.20 -9.77
N LYS A 71 -7.15 -11.62 -9.19
CA LYS A 71 -7.29 -12.93 -8.55
C LYS A 71 -7.05 -14.07 -9.53
N GLN A 72 -7.64 -14.01 -10.72
CA GLN A 72 -7.40 -15.01 -11.76
C GLN A 72 -5.92 -15.09 -12.15
N HIS A 73 -5.25 -13.94 -12.30
CA HIS A 73 -3.83 -13.90 -12.63
C HIS A 73 -2.94 -14.47 -11.52
N ILE A 74 -3.24 -14.18 -10.25
CA ILE A 74 -2.51 -14.72 -9.11
C ILE A 74 -2.63 -16.25 -9.04
N VAL A 75 -3.83 -16.78 -9.25
CA VAL A 75 -4.07 -18.24 -9.29
C VAL A 75 -3.31 -18.87 -10.47
N ALA A 76 -3.42 -18.29 -11.67
CA ALA A 76 -2.74 -18.80 -12.86
C ALA A 76 -1.21 -18.82 -12.68
N LEU A 77 -0.62 -17.76 -12.11
CA LEU A 77 0.81 -17.73 -11.79
C LEU A 77 1.19 -18.86 -10.83
N HIS A 78 0.41 -19.08 -9.78
CA HIS A 78 0.64 -20.16 -8.83
C HIS A 78 0.58 -21.55 -9.47
N GLU A 79 -0.32 -21.75 -10.43
CA GLU A 79 -0.45 -22.97 -11.23
C GLU A 79 0.66 -23.15 -12.29
N GLY A 80 1.63 -22.24 -12.35
CA GLY A 80 2.73 -22.30 -13.31
C GLY A 80 2.37 -21.79 -14.71
N LEU A 81 1.28 -21.04 -14.84
CA LEU A 81 0.84 -20.44 -16.10
C LEU A 81 1.32 -18.98 -16.18
N SER A 82 1.80 -18.57 -17.35
CA SER A 82 2.10 -17.16 -17.62
C SER A 82 0.80 -16.38 -17.82
N ILE A 83 0.79 -15.13 -17.38
CA ILE A 83 -0.37 -14.24 -17.49
C ILE A 83 -0.02 -13.02 -18.33
N THR A 84 -1.03 -12.43 -18.96
CA THR A 84 -0.89 -11.19 -19.72
C THR A 84 -1.65 -10.11 -18.97
N LYS A 85 -0.92 -9.24 -18.27
CA LYS A 85 -1.52 -8.14 -17.50
C LYS A 85 -1.64 -6.87 -18.36
N PRO A 86 -2.64 -6.02 -18.11
CA PRO A 86 -2.68 -4.69 -18.72
C PRO A 86 -1.47 -3.82 -18.29
N ILE A 87 -1.25 -2.75 -19.03
CA ILE A 87 -0.38 -1.62 -18.64
C ILE A 87 -1.26 -0.38 -18.55
N PHE A 88 -1.38 0.21 -17.37
CA PHE A 88 -2.25 1.37 -17.15
C PHE A 88 -1.48 2.69 -17.16
N ASP A 89 -1.96 3.66 -17.93
CA ASP A 89 -1.40 5.00 -17.95
C ASP A 89 -2.29 5.99 -17.18
N PHE A 90 -1.76 6.54 -16.09
CA PHE A 90 -2.45 7.55 -15.29
C PHE A 90 -2.64 8.89 -16.03
N LYS A 91 -1.83 9.20 -17.05
CA LYS A 91 -1.96 10.43 -17.84
C LYS A 91 -3.19 10.40 -18.74
N THR A 92 -3.50 9.26 -19.34
CA THR A 92 -4.67 9.09 -20.21
C THR A 92 -5.85 8.38 -19.53
N ASN A 93 -5.64 7.77 -18.37
CA ASN A 93 -6.62 6.90 -17.67
C ASN A 93 -7.08 5.73 -18.56
N LYS A 94 -6.14 5.16 -19.32
CA LYS A 94 -6.38 4.08 -20.29
C LYS A 94 -5.34 2.99 -20.15
N ARG A 95 -5.67 1.81 -20.66
CA ARG A 95 -4.73 0.73 -20.94
C ARG A 95 -4.04 1.06 -22.25
N ILE A 96 -2.72 1.03 -22.20
CA ILE A 96 -1.87 1.41 -23.35
C ILE A 96 -1.14 0.20 -23.95
N GLY A 97 -1.34 -0.98 -23.37
CA GLY A 97 -0.74 -2.22 -23.81
C GLY A 97 -0.90 -3.32 -22.78
N GLU A 98 -0.15 -4.38 -22.98
CA GLU A 98 -0.13 -5.55 -22.12
C GLU A 98 1.31 -6.02 -21.92
N GLU A 99 1.55 -6.69 -20.79
CA GLU A 99 2.84 -7.25 -20.40
C GLU A 99 2.66 -8.70 -19.97
N THR A 100 3.52 -9.59 -20.48
CA THR A 100 3.53 -10.99 -20.03
C THR A 100 4.34 -11.11 -18.74
N VAL A 101 3.73 -11.70 -17.72
CA VAL A 101 4.38 -12.05 -16.45
C VAL A 101 4.47 -13.57 -16.37
N HIS A 102 5.68 -14.07 -16.21
CA HIS A 102 5.93 -15.50 -16.05
C HIS A 102 5.82 -15.94 -14.58
N PRO A 103 5.54 -17.21 -14.28
CA PRO A 103 5.74 -17.77 -12.95
C PRO A 103 7.18 -17.54 -12.46
N SER A 104 7.35 -17.31 -11.16
CA SER A 104 8.66 -17.11 -10.52
C SER A 104 8.64 -17.65 -9.09
N ASP A 105 9.80 -17.81 -8.47
CA ASP A 105 9.87 -18.28 -7.08
C ASP A 105 9.15 -17.30 -6.14
N VAL A 106 9.27 -16.00 -6.40
CA VAL A 106 8.58 -14.93 -5.67
C VAL A 106 7.80 -14.01 -6.62
N ILE A 107 6.52 -13.77 -6.31
CA ILE A 107 5.71 -12.73 -6.97
C ILE A 107 5.41 -11.63 -5.95
N ILE A 108 5.87 -10.40 -6.22
CA ILE A 108 5.68 -9.24 -5.36
C ILE A 108 4.46 -8.46 -5.84
N LEU A 109 3.33 -8.60 -5.16
CA LEU A 109 2.12 -7.80 -5.42
C LEU A 109 2.19 -6.49 -4.64
N GLU A 110 2.22 -5.35 -5.31
CA GLU A 110 2.29 -4.04 -4.65
C GLU A 110 1.15 -3.10 -5.06
N GLY A 111 0.64 -2.32 -4.12
CA GLY A 111 -0.44 -1.37 -4.39
C GLY A 111 -1.16 -0.85 -3.15
N ILE A 112 -1.91 0.24 -3.29
CA ILE A 112 -2.61 0.87 -2.15
C ILE A 112 -3.72 -0.02 -1.56
N PHE A 113 -4.32 -0.89 -2.36
CA PHE A 113 -5.28 -1.91 -1.92
C PHE A 113 -4.72 -3.33 -1.89
N ALA A 114 -3.40 -3.53 -1.98
CA ALA A 114 -2.81 -4.89 -2.04
C ALA A 114 -3.20 -5.73 -0.80
N GLN A 115 -3.18 -5.12 0.39
CA GLN A 115 -3.60 -5.80 1.62
C GLN A 115 -5.12 -5.94 1.75
N TYR A 116 -5.89 -5.00 1.18
CA TYR A 116 -7.35 -5.17 1.07
C TYR A 116 -7.67 -6.37 0.17
N PHE A 117 -7.02 -6.45 -0.98
CA PHE A 117 -7.12 -7.58 -1.88
C PHE A 117 -6.76 -8.90 -1.17
N TYR A 118 -5.64 -8.92 -0.43
CA TYR A 118 -5.26 -10.08 0.37
C TYR A 118 -6.36 -10.52 1.34
N LYS A 119 -6.98 -9.59 2.08
CA LYS A 119 -8.02 -9.94 3.06
C LYS A 119 -9.34 -10.43 2.44
N HIS A 120 -9.67 -10.00 1.22
CA HIS A 120 -11.00 -10.20 0.65
C HIS A 120 -11.04 -11.18 -0.53
N TYR A 121 -9.93 -11.35 -1.26
CA TYR A 121 -9.89 -12.10 -2.52
C TYR A 121 -8.88 -13.25 -2.51
N TRP A 122 -7.95 -13.27 -1.54
CA TRP A 122 -6.88 -14.27 -1.49
C TRP A 122 -7.40 -15.66 -1.14
N SER A 123 -6.82 -16.68 -1.78
CA SER A 123 -7.08 -18.07 -1.42
C SER A 123 -6.21 -18.48 -0.25
N SER A 124 -6.80 -19.14 0.77
CA SER A 124 -6.09 -19.58 1.98
C SER A 124 -4.96 -20.58 1.72
N GLU A 125 -4.94 -21.20 0.54
CA GLU A 125 -3.95 -22.21 0.14
C GLU A 125 -2.68 -21.59 -0.43
N LEU A 126 -2.70 -20.30 -0.81
CA LEU A 126 -1.57 -19.66 -1.47
C LEU A 126 -0.55 -19.14 -0.44
N PRO A 127 0.73 -19.61 -0.48
CA PRO A 127 1.80 -19.10 0.37
C PRO A 127 1.98 -17.59 0.23
N VAL A 128 1.99 -16.86 1.35
CA VAL A 128 2.09 -15.40 1.31
C VAL A 128 2.78 -14.82 2.53
N VAL A 129 3.64 -13.83 2.29
CA VAL A 129 4.14 -12.87 3.26
C VAL A 129 3.51 -11.52 2.98
N THR A 130 3.07 -10.82 4.01
CA THR A 130 2.43 -9.51 3.91
C THR A 130 3.28 -8.44 4.58
N ALA A 131 3.53 -7.33 3.87
CA ALA A 131 4.27 -6.20 4.40
C ALA A 131 3.43 -4.92 4.28
N ASN A 132 3.39 -4.11 5.34
CA ASN A 132 2.82 -2.76 5.29
C ASN A 132 3.92 -1.70 5.37
N VAL A 133 3.92 -0.77 4.43
CA VAL A 133 4.77 0.42 4.47
C VAL A 133 3.99 1.58 5.08
N ALA A 134 4.31 1.87 6.33
CA ALA A 134 3.81 2.99 7.11
C ALA A 134 4.81 4.16 7.09
N THR A 135 4.33 5.31 7.53
CA THR A 135 5.15 6.50 7.80
C THR A 135 4.81 7.01 9.20
N ASP A 136 5.80 7.54 9.89
CA ASP A 136 5.64 8.30 11.12
C ASP A 136 5.02 9.69 10.88
N ASN A 137 5.15 10.22 9.66
CA ASN A 137 4.65 11.53 9.26
C ASN A 137 3.78 11.48 7.98
N TYR A 138 2.45 11.53 8.15
CA TYR A 138 1.52 11.52 7.02
C TYR A 138 1.67 12.77 6.12
N LEU A 139 2.24 13.87 6.62
CA LEU A 139 2.51 15.07 5.81
C LEU A 139 3.51 14.77 4.68
N ASP A 140 4.55 14.01 5.00
CA ASP A 140 5.63 13.71 4.07
C ASP A 140 5.12 12.87 2.90
N ILE A 141 4.20 11.94 3.15
CA ILE A 141 3.62 11.13 2.08
C ILE A 141 2.68 11.93 1.17
N ILE A 142 1.93 12.89 1.73
CA ILE A 142 1.10 13.81 0.93
C ILE A 142 2.01 14.64 0.04
N GLU A 143 3.08 15.23 0.58
CA GLU A 143 3.99 16.06 -0.20
C GLU A 143 4.73 15.25 -1.27
N ARG A 144 5.20 14.04 -0.94
CA ARG A 144 5.78 13.10 -1.92
C ARG A 144 4.79 12.78 -3.03
N ARG A 145 3.53 12.51 -2.68
CA ARG A 145 2.45 12.24 -3.65
C ARG A 145 2.19 13.45 -4.55
N ILE A 146 2.04 14.65 -3.98
CA ILE A 146 1.79 15.88 -4.73
C ILE A 146 2.93 16.14 -5.72
N LYS A 147 4.19 16.06 -5.27
CA LYS A 147 5.38 16.26 -6.12
C LYS A 147 5.40 15.26 -7.28
N ARG A 148 5.11 13.98 -7.01
CA ARG A 148 5.02 12.92 -8.03
C ARG A 148 3.88 13.20 -9.01
N ASP A 149 2.68 13.46 -8.52
CA ASP A 149 1.50 13.70 -9.36
C ASP A 149 1.68 14.94 -10.26
N MET A 150 2.38 15.98 -9.78
CA MET A 150 2.75 17.14 -10.61
C MET A 150 3.76 16.77 -11.71
N LYS A 151 4.81 16.03 -11.37
CA LYS A 151 5.90 15.69 -12.28
C LYS A 151 5.52 14.63 -13.31
N GLU A 152 4.79 13.60 -12.88
CA GLU A 152 4.59 12.36 -13.64
C GLU A 152 3.17 12.23 -14.19
N ARG A 153 2.18 12.90 -13.58
CA ARG A 153 0.76 12.77 -13.94
C ARG A 153 0.12 14.07 -14.44
N GLU A 154 0.92 15.12 -14.60
CA GLU A 154 0.51 16.44 -15.14
C GLU A 154 -0.65 17.07 -14.36
N ARG A 155 -0.66 16.88 -13.03
CA ARG A 155 -1.68 17.45 -12.13
C ARG A 155 -1.21 18.74 -11.50
N LYS A 156 -2.13 19.65 -11.21
CA LYS A 156 -1.83 20.83 -10.39
C LYS A 156 -1.77 20.47 -8.91
N ARG A 157 -1.06 21.30 -8.12
CA ARG A 157 -0.95 21.10 -6.67
C ARG A 157 -2.32 21.20 -6.01
N GLU A 158 -3.09 22.22 -6.37
CA GLU A 158 -4.42 22.49 -5.81
C GLU A 158 -5.38 21.32 -6.08
N GLU A 159 -5.33 20.74 -7.28
CA GLU A 159 -6.12 19.55 -7.65
C GLU A 159 -5.70 18.33 -6.82
N SER A 160 -4.40 18.12 -6.64
CA SER A 160 -3.87 17.01 -5.86
C SER A 160 -4.24 17.13 -4.37
N THR A 161 -4.19 18.34 -3.81
CA THR A 161 -4.62 18.64 -2.43
C THR A 161 -6.13 18.48 -2.26
N ALA A 162 -6.93 19.00 -3.18
CA ALA A 162 -8.39 18.84 -3.13
C ALA A 162 -8.80 17.36 -3.24
N GLN A 163 -8.10 16.58 -4.05
CA GLN A 163 -8.31 15.13 -4.12
C GLN A 163 -7.84 14.43 -2.84
N GLU A 164 -6.74 14.87 -2.23
CA GLU A 164 -6.25 14.31 -0.97
C GLU A 164 -7.32 14.39 0.11
N GLN A 165 -7.93 15.57 0.24
CA GLN A 165 -9.06 15.80 1.10
C GLN A 165 -10.23 14.92 0.67
N LYS A 166 -10.79 15.14 -0.51
CA LYS A 166 -12.07 14.55 -0.91
C LYS A 166 -12.07 13.02 -0.98
N ASN A 167 -10.97 12.41 -1.45
CA ASN A 167 -10.95 11.01 -1.89
C ASN A 167 -9.81 10.19 -1.26
N VAL A 168 -8.55 10.63 -1.39
CA VAL A 168 -7.37 9.78 -1.09
C VAL A 168 -7.25 9.52 0.40
N GLY A 169 -7.35 10.56 1.24
CA GLY A 169 -7.34 10.42 2.69
C GLY A 169 -8.45 9.49 3.17
N PRO A 170 -9.75 9.78 2.87
CA PRO A 170 -10.86 8.91 3.24
C PRO A 170 -10.72 7.47 2.71
N GLY A 171 -10.27 7.28 1.46
CA GLY A 171 -10.04 5.98 0.86
C GLY A 171 -8.92 5.19 1.55
N PHE A 172 -7.82 5.86 1.87
CA PHE A 172 -6.73 5.28 2.66
C PHE A 172 -7.24 4.79 4.01
N LEU A 173 -7.98 5.62 4.77
CA LEU A 173 -8.51 5.22 6.08
C LEU A 173 -9.46 4.02 5.96
N LYS A 174 -10.39 4.10 4.99
CA LYS A 174 -11.45 3.10 4.83
C LYS A 174 -10.92 1.74 4.37
N TYR A 175 -9.99 1.72 3.43
CA TYR A 175 -9.59 0.48 2.75
C TYR A 175 -8.14 0.07 3.01
N THR A 176 -7.19 1.01 3.04
CA THR A 176 -5.77 0.67 3.16
C THR A 176 -5.35 0.49 4.61
N ALA A 177 -5.62 1.47 5.47
CA ALA A 177 -5.22 1.46 6.88
C ALA A 177 -5.99 0.41 7.70
N SER A 178 -7.26 0.17 7.37
CA SER A 178 -8.04 -0.93 7.95
C SER A 178 -7.48 -2.31 7.54
N SER A 179 -6.96 -2.41 6.32
CA SER A 179 -6.44 -3.66 5.77
C SER A 179 -4.98 -3.92 6.09
N SER A 180 -4.20 -2.94 6.55
CA SER A 180 -2.78 -3.12 6.87
C SER A 180 -2.48 -4.06 8.03
N MET A 181 -3.54 -4.51 8.67
CA MET A 181 -3.48 -5.10 9.99
C MET A 181 -3.35 -6.59 9.99
N GLY A 182 -2.49 -7.08 10.88
CA GLY A 182 -2.04 -8.47 10.87
C GLY A 182 -0.94 -8.75 9.84
N ALA A 183 -0.35 -7.71 9.23
CA ALA A 183 0.80 -7.87 8.35
C ALA A 183 1.93 -8.60 9.08
N ASP A 184 2.69 -9.41 8.34
CA ASP A 184 3.84 -10.12 8.88
C ASP A 184 5.00 -9.15 9.15
N VAL A 185 5.20 -8.17 8.26
CA VAL A 185 6.23 -7.13 8.37
C VAL A 185 5.62 -5.73 8.37
N PHE A 186 6.07 -4.87 9.29
CA PHE A 186 5.73 -3.44 9.31
C PHE A 186 6.98 -2.60 9.08
N VAL A 187 6.98 -1.82 8.00
CA VAL A 187 8.09 -0.96 7.58
C VAL A 187 7.73 0.48 7.90
N ILE A 188 8.52 1.15 8.73
CA ILE A 188 8.41 2.60 8.96
C ILE A 188 9.38 3.29 8.01
N ASN A 189 8.83 3.87 6.94
CA ASN A 189 9.62 4.58 5.95
C ASN A 189 9.77 6.07 6.31
N GLU A 190 10.65 6.34 7.27
CA GLU A 190 10.99 7.70 7.72
C GLU A 190 11.65 8.50 6.59
N ASN A 191 11.33 9.80 6.52
CA ASN A 191 11.99 10.69 5.58
C ASN A 191 13.39 11.06 6.09
N ARG A 192 14.40 10.31 5.64
CA ARG A 192 15.81 10.63 5.93
C ARG A 192 16.42 11.52 4.86
N ASP A 193 17.29 12.42 5.28
CA ASP A 193 18.04 13.28 4.37
C ASP A 193 19.01 12.45 3.52
N GLY A 194 18.90 12.64 2.19
CA GLY A 194 19.78 12.01 1.21
C GLY A 194 19.33 10.63 0.72
N ALA A 195 19.68 10.32 -0.54
CA ALA A 195 19.33 9.05 -1.18
C ALA A 195 19.90 7.83 -0.44
N ASP A 196 21.11 7.95 0.12
CA ASP A 196 21.78 6.85 0.81
C ASP A 196 21.05 6.45 2.10
N GLY A 197 20.61 7.43 2.89
CA GLY A 197 19.83 7.17 4.10
C GLY A 197 18.48 6.53 3.81
N GLN A 198 17.83 6.97 2.73
CA GLN A 198 16.55 6.41 2.27
C GLN A 198 16.70 4.97 1.76
N ASN A 199 17.77 4.68 1.01
CA ASN A 199 18.05 3.34 0.48
C ASN A 199 18.34 2.34 1.60
N LEU A 200 19.08 2.74 2.64
CA LEU A 200 19.37 1.87 3.79
C LEU A 200 18.10 1.37 4.51
N ILE A 201 17.08 2.22 4.67
CA ILE A 201 15.79 1.81 5.26
C ILE A 201 15.11 0.77 4.38
N LEU A 202 15.06 1.01 3.07
CA LEU A 202 14.40 0.10 2.12
C LEU A 202 15.17 -1.23 2.00
N ASP A 203 16.49 -1.20 2.06
CA ASP A 203 17.33 -2.39 2.06
C ASP A 203 17.12 -3.24 3.31
N ALA A 204 17.14 -2.62 4.50
CA ALA A 204 16.89 -3.33 5.75
C ALA A 204 15.47 -3.92 5.80
N ALA A 205 14.47 -3.19 5.31
CA ALA A 205 13.10 -3.68 5.21
C ALA A 205 12.97 -4.84 4.21
N ALA A 206 13.67 -4.79 3.08
CA ALA A 206 13.71 -5.89 2.13
C ALA A 206 14.38 -7.13 2.73
N ASP A 207 15.47 -6.97 3.48
CA ASP A 207 16.14 -8.07 4.19
C ASP A 207 15.20 -8.73 5.21
N GLU A 208 14.43 -7.95 5.96
CA GLU A 208 13.43 -8.48 6.89
C GLU A 208 12.33 -9.28 6.17
N ILE A 209 11.83 -8.80 5.02
CA ILE A 209 10.85 -9.54 4.22
C ILE A 209 11.44 -10.85 3.70
N ILE A 210 12.71 -10.86 3.27
CA ILE A 210 13.39 -12.08 2.79
C ILE A 210 13.48 -13.12 3.90
N VAL A 211 13.86 -12.72 5.11
CA VAL A 211 13.91 -13.62 6.27
C VAL A 211 12.54 -14.23 6.55
N GLU A 212 11.47 -13.42 6.53
CA GLU A 212 10.10 -13.92 6.74
C GLU A 212 9.65 -14.88 5.62
N VAL A 213 10.05 -14.61 4.37
CA VAL A 213 9.82 -15.50 3.22
C VAL A 213 10.52 -16.84 3.42
N GLU A 214 11.80 -16.83 3.80
CA GLU A 214 12.59 -18.04 4.07
C GLU A 214 11.98 -18.85 5.21
N GLN A 215 11.57 -18.20 6.30
CA GLN A 215 10.90 -18.82 7.43
C GLN A 215 9.59 -19.48 7.02
N LYS A 216 8.73 -18.80 6.25
CA LYS A 216 7.46 -19.40 5.78
C LYS A 216 7.69 -20.56 4.83
N LEU A 217 8.66 -20.47 3.92
CA LEU A 217 9.01 -21.57 3.03
C LEU A 217 9.56 -22.78 3.81
N ALA A 218 10.32 -22.56 4.88
CA ALA A 218 10.81 -23.62 5.76
C ALA A 218 9.68 -24.23 6.62
N ALA A 219 8.77 -23.42 7.17
CA ALA A 219 7.65 -23.86 7.99
C ALA A 219 6.60 -24.66 7.18
N GLN A 220 6.51 -24.46 5.87
CA GLN A 220 5.71 -25.33 5.00
C GLN A 220 6.23 -26.77 4.92
N GLN A 221 7.46 -27.03 5.39
CA GLN A 221 8.04 -28.36 5.47
C GLN A 221 7.95 -28.99 6.88
N VAL A 222 7.70 -28.19 7.92
CA VAL A 222 7.58 -28.65 9.31
C VAL A 222 6.47 -27.84 9.98
N GLY A 223 5.31 -28.47 10.19
CA GLY A 223 4.12 -27.81 10.74
C GLY A 223 4.34 -27.26 12.15
N SER A 224 4.74 -26.00 12.25
CA SER A 224 4.75 -25.24 13.50
C SER A 224 4.51 -23.75 13.24
N LEU A 225 3.66 -23.14 14.06
CA LEU A 225 3.39 -21.70 14.08
C LEU A 225 4.37 -21.04 15.06
N GLU A 226 5.19 -20.10 14.59
CA GLU A 226 6.01 -19.24 15.45
C GLU A 226 5.29 -17.95 15.85
N ASP A 227 5.68 -17.40 17.00
CA ASP A 227 5.16 -16.17 17.57
C ASP A 227 5.55 -14.94 16.72
N LYS A 228 4.54 -14.16 16.32
CA LYS A 228 4.74 -12.92 15.55
C LYS A 228 5.50 -11.88 16.38
N LYS A 229 6.45 -11.17 15.77
CA LYS A 229 7.07 -9.97 16.38
C LYS A 229 5.99 -8.98 16.80
N PRO A 230 6.16 -8.26 17.93
CA PRO A 230 5.22 -7.25 18.36
C PRO A 230 5.16 -6.13 17.32
N SER A 231 3.95 -5.85 16.82
CA SER A 231 3.73 -4.70 15.96
C SER A 231 4.20 -3.42 16.66
N PRO A 232 4.69 -2.38 15.93
CA PRO A 232 4.74 -1.01 16.45
C PRO A 232 3.42 -0.67 17.16
N ASN A 233 3.36 0.37 18.00
CA ASN A 233 2.07 0.85 18.51
C ASN A 233 1.25 1.41 17.34
N ALA A 234 0.64 0.50 16.60
CA ALA A 234 0.01 0.73 15.34
C ALA A 234 -1.30 1.49 15.58
N GLN A 235 -1.86 1.44 16.80
CA GLN A 235 -2.95 2.31 17.24
C GLN A 235 -2.50 3.77 17.25
N GLU A 236 -1.30 4.07 17.74
CA GLU A 236 -0.76 5.43 17.78
C GLU A 236 -0.36 5.96 16.39
N LEU A 237 0.28 5.13 15.56
CA LEU A 237 0.57 5.45 14.16
C LEU A 237 -0.72 5.76 13.39
N ILE A 238 -1.72 4.87 13.49
CA ILE A 238 -3.02 5.07 12.86
C ILE A 238 -3.74 6.28 13.42
N ALA A 239 -3.76 6.48 14.73
CA ALA A 239 -4.43 7.63 15.32
C ALA A 239 -3.77 8.95 14.87
N LYS A 240 -2.43 9.00 14.76
CA LYS A 240 -1.72 10.18 14.24
C LYS A 240 -2.02 10.41 12.75
N SER A 241 -1.96 9.38 11.91
CA SER A 241 -2.36 9.49 10.50
C SER A 241 -3.85 9.87 10.34
N HIS A 242 -4.73 9.35 11.19
CA HIS A 242 -6.16 9.67 11.23
C HIS A 242 -6.45 11.05 11.82
N LEU A 243 -5.62 11.60 12.70
CA LEU A 243 -5.76 13.01 13.08
C LEU A 243 -5.34 13.90 11.93
N ILE A 244 -4.30 13.56 11.17
CA ILE A 244 -3.87 14.34 10.01
C ILE A 244 -4.93 14.29 8.90
N ALA A 245 -5.45 13.10 8.58
CA ALA A 245 -6.54 12.95 7.62
C ALA A 245 -7.86 13.49 8.18
N GLY A 246 -8.12 13.27 9.47
CA GLY A 246 -9.32 13.63 10.18
C GLY A 246 -9.40 15.12 10.47
N THR A 247 -8.32 15.88 10.64
CA THR A 247 -8.40 17.35 10.77
C THR A 247 -8.82 18.06 9.48
N LEU A 248 -8.88 17.33 8.36
CA LEU A 248 -9.59 17.73 7.15
C LEU A 248 -11.13 17.53 7.27
N PHE A 249 -11.64 16.86 8.32
CA PHE A 249 -13.05 16.43 8.52
C PHE A 249 -13.65 16.59 9.96
N GLN A 250 -12.92 16.26 11.03
CA GLN A 250 -13.14 16.44 12.47
C GLN A 250 -11.82 16.75 13.23
N PRO A 251 -11.67 17.92 13.87
CA PRO A 251 -10.36 18.50 14.20
C PRO A 251 -9.57 17.87 15.36
N ARG A 252 -10.10 16.93 16.16
CA ARG A 252 -9.41 16.54 17.43
C ARG A 252 -9.66 15.14 17.96
N ARG A 253 -10.40 14.28 17.26
CA ARG A 253 -10.79 12.99 17.80
C ARG A 253 -10.68 11.91 16.74
N PHE A 254 -10.02 10.83 17.12
CA PHE A 254 -10.05 9.58 16.40
C PHE A 254 -10.88 8.56 17.19
N GLU A 255 -11.78 7.89 16.50
CA GLU A 255 -12.58 6.78 17.04
C GLU A 255 -12.55 5.63 16.03
N GLY A 256 -11.99 4.50 16.44
CA GLY A 256 -11.92 3.29 15.62
C GLY A 256 -12.37 2.06 16.41
N HIS A 257 -12.97 1.10 15.72
CA HIS A 257 -13.25 -0.22 16.29
C HIS A 257 -12.21 -1.21 15.79
N PHE A 258 -11.50 -1.83 16.73
CA PHE A 258 -10.36 -2.69 16.48
C PHE A 258 -10.75 -4.11 16.87
N SER A 259 -10.88 -5.00 15.91
CA SER A 259 -11.27 -6.40 16.17
C SER A 259 -10.07 -7.30 16.51
N GLY A 260 -9.05 -6.80 17.21
CA GLY A 260 -7.81 -7.54 17.48
C GLY A 260 -6.82 -7.46 16.32
N VAL A 261 -6.97 -6.41 15.51
CA VAL A 261 -6.19 -6.21 14.29
C VAL A 261 -4.81 -5.62 14.62
N PHE A 262 -4.64 -4.96 15.78
CA PHE A 262 -3.45 -4.23 16.25
C PHE A 262 -2.95 -4.82 17.59
N GLY A 263 -2.13 -5.87 17.54
CA GLY A 263 -1.76 -6.65 18.74
C GLY A 263 -2.98 -7.33 19.38
N ASP A 264 -2.93 -7.59 20.68
CA ASP A 264 -3.98 -8.36 21.38
C ASP A 264 -5.26 -7.55 21.68
N PHE A 265 -5.29 -6.26 21.33
CA PHE A 265 -6.41 -5.39 21.66
C PHE A 265 -7.61 -5.58 20.74
N LYS A 266 -8.67 -6.16 21.30
CA LYS A 266 -10.01 -6.22 20.72
C LYS A 266 -10.91 -5.20 21.43
N GLY A 267 -11.29 -4.13 20.75
CA GLY A 267 -12.20 -3.14 21.31
C GLY A 267 -12.28 -1.84 20.53
N LYS A 268 -13.12 -0.93 21.03
CA LYS A 268 -13.18 0.46 20.56
C LYS A 268 -11.98 1.22 21.14
N TYR A 269 -11.19 1.88 20.29
CA TYR A 269 -10.16 2.82 20.74
C TYR A 269 -10.54 4.22 20.31
N VAL A 270 -10.46 5.13 21.27
CA VAL A 270 -10.75 6.55 21.11
C VAL A 270 -9.52 7.31 21.57
N ARG A 271 -8.97 8.15 20.70
CA ARG A 271 -7.92 9.10 21.06
C ARG A 271 -8.42 10.50 20.81
N GLU A 272 -8.43 11.30 21.85
CA GLU A 272 -8.64 12.74 21.76
C GLU A 272 -7.29 13.43 21.83
N PHE A 273 -7.04 14.33 20.89
CA PHE A 273 -5.82 15.10 20.82
C PHE A 273 -6.04 16.47 21.46
N SER A 274 -5.02 16.99 22.17
CA SER A 274 -5.08 18.35 22.67
C SER A 274 -5.14 19.37 21.53
N VAL A 275 -5.59 20.60 21.83
CA VAL A 275 -5.59 21.71 20.85
C VAL A 275 -4.19 21.90 20.27
N ARG A 276 -3.17 21.92 21.14
CA ARG A 276 -1.78 22.12 20.74
C ARG A 276 -1.29 21.00 19.83
N GLU A 277 -1.51 19.74 20.20
CA GLU A 277 -1.11 18.61 19.35
C GLU A 277 -1.82 18.65 18.00
N ALA A 278 -3.13 18.92 17.98
CA ALA A 278 -3.89 19.04 16.74
C ALA A 278 -3.39 20.22 15.88
N GLU A 279 -3.05 21.37 16.48
CA GLU A 279 -2.50 22.52 15.77
C GLU A 279 -1.09 22.28 15.21
N GLU A 280 -0.20 21.68 15.98
CA GLU A 280 1.15 21.30 15.52
C GLU A 280 1.08 20.30 14.36
N ILE A 281 0.16 19.33 14.43
CA ILE A 281 -0.05 18.30 13.41
C ILE A 281 -0.70 18.87 12.12
N THR A 282 -1.49 19.95 12.23
CA THR A 282 -2.30 20.50 11.11
C THR A 282 -1.79 21.78 10.48
N ALA A 283 -0.92 22.51 11.18
CA ALA A 283 -0.41 23.81 10.74
C ALA A 283 0.10 23.81 9.28
N PRO A 284 0.76 22.76 8.76
CA PRO A 284 1.25 22.72 7.38
C PRO A 284 0.16 22.64 6.29
N PHE A 285 -1.12 22.43 6.64
CA PHE A 285 -2.24 22.30 5.70
C PHE A 285 -3.33 23.37 5.84
N LYS A 286 -3.19 24.30 6.78
CA LYS A 286 -4.07 25.47 6.82
C LYS A 286 -3.73 26.35 5.60
N PRO A 287 -4.75 26.84 4.87
CA PRO A 287 -4.54 27.73 3.73
C PRO A 287 -3.84 29.04 4.12
#